data_AF-A0A2I0GXN6-F1
#
_entry.id   AF-A0A2I0GXN6-F1
#
_cell.length_a   1.000
_cell.length_b   1.000
_cell.length_c   1.000
_cell.angle_alpha   90.00
_cell.angle_beta   90.00
_cell.angle_gamma   90.00
#
_symmetry.space_group_name_H-M   'P 1'
#
loop_
_entity.id
_entity.type
_entity.pdbx_description
1 polymer ?
#
loop_
_entity_poly.entity_id
_entity_poly.type
_entity_poly.pdbx_seq_one_letter_code
_entity_poly.pdbx_strand_id
1 'polypeptide(L)'
;MFDNKEHRYTPAKAREWAVELLESGINGEQYQRGRWQAIKQQDYPVERAYKFIQLCKQGEVDTYPTATEAFDNACSQSGLIEDKYVKRQWLHDVVQLTAHRVGMGRLKTADNKFLGYFSKVYEQVCSEHEAGTLSLVPVERQIAHSHHPVQAGSEADKNINEQLAQLRKISA
;
A
#
# COMPACT_ATOMS: atom_id res chain seq x y z
N MET A 1 -8.37 -5.59 45.07
CA MET A 1 -8.61 -6.93 44.51
C MET A 1 -9.88 -6.81 43.68
N PHE A 2 -9.76 -6.56 42.38
CA PHE A 2 -10.93 -6.35 41.52
C PHE A 2 -11.55 -7.72 41.21
N ASP A 3 -12.85 -7.85 41.47
CA ASP A 3 -13.61 -9.09 41.33
C ASP A 3 -13.79 -9.43 39.84
N ASN A 4 -12.88 -10.24 39.30
CA ASN A 4 -12.75 -10.62 37.89
C ASN A 4 -13.88 -11.54 37.36
N LYS A 5 -15.09 -11.52 37.93
CA LYS A 5 -16.13 -12.55 37.66
C LYS A 5 -17.25 -12.13 36.71
N GLU A 6 -17.35 -10.86 36.32
CA GLU A 6 -18.49 -10.34 35.53
C GLU A 6 -18.19 -9.95 34.07
N HIS A 7 -16.92 -9.79 33.67
CA HIS A 7 -16.56 -9.54 32.26
C HIS A 7 -16.41 -10.83 31.44
N ARG A 8 -17.39 -11.73 31.54
CA ARG A 8 -17.33 -13.02 30.83
C ARG A 8 -17.46 -12.76 29.33
N TYR A 9 -16.39 -13.04 28.58
CA TYR A 9 -16.47 -13.37 27.17
C TYR A 9 -17.44 -14.56 27.01
N THR A 10 -18.70 -14.27 26.72
CA THR A 10 -19.72 -15.31 26.48
C THR A 10 -19.69 -15.72 25.01
N PRO A 11 -20.14 -16.95 24.69
CA PRO A 11 -20.33 -17.37 23.30
C PRO A 11 -21.26 -16.44 22.51
N ALA A 12 -22.24 -15.81 23.18
CA ALA A 12 -23.12 -14.81 22.56
C ALA A 12 -22.36 -13.56 22.14
N LYS A 13 -21.53 -12.98 23.02
CA LYS A 13 -20.67 -11.84 22.69
C LYS A 13 -19.66 -12.16 21.60
N ALA A 14 -19.10 -13.37 21.58
CA ALA A 14 -18.19 -13.80 20.51
C ALA A 14 -18.89 -13.84 19.14
N ARG A 15 -20.18 -14.20 19.10
CA ARG A 15 -20.99 -14.18 17.87
C ARG A 15 -21.30 -12.76 17.41
N GLU A 16 -21.68 -11.88 18.33
CA GLU A 16 -21.89 -10.45 18.05
C GLU A 16 -20.62 -9.82 17.47
N TRP A 17 -19.47 -10.10 18.08
CA TRP A 17 -18.16 -9.68 17.57
C TRP A 17 -17.88 -10.22 16.17
N ALA A 18 -18.13 -11.50 15.92
CA ALA A 18 -17.89 -12.09 14.61
C ALA A 18 -18.74 -11.43 13.51
N VAL A 19 -20.01 -11.16 13.79
CA VAL A 19 -20.91 -10.45 12.85
C VAL A 19 -20.41 -9.03 12.59
N GLU A 20 -20.15 -8.26 13.65
CA GLU A 20 -19.66 -6.88 13.51
C GLU A 20 -18.34 -6.81 12.73
N LEU A 21 -17.41 -7.74 12.97
CA LEU A 21 -16.13 -7.77 12.26
C LEU A 21 -16.29 -8.14 10.79
N LEU A 22 -17.16 -9.11 10.47
CA LEU A 22 -17.44 -9.52 9.10
C LEU A 22 -18.11 -8.39 8.30
N GLU A 23 -19.04 -7.65 8.93
CA GLU A 23 -19.75 -6.54 8.29
C GLU A 23 -18.95 -5.22 8.27
N SER A 24 -17.87 -5.12 9.05
CA SER A 24 -17.09 -3.89 9.18
C SER A 24 -16.28 -3.48 7.94
N GLY A 25 -16.08 -4.42 7.01
CA GLY A 25 -15.27 -4.22 5.80
C GLY A 25 -13.77 -4.11 6.05
N ILE A 26 -13.27 -4.50 7.24
CA ILE A 26 -11.85 -4.43 7.55
C ILE A 26 -11.04 -5.47 6.76
N ASN A 27 -9.92 -5.06 6.19
CA ASN A 27 -9.01 -5.97 5.49
C ASN A 27 -7.97 -6.59 6.46
N GLY A 28 -7.20 -7.55 5.97
CA GLY A 28 -6.22 -8.28 6.79
C GLY A 28 -5.14 -7.39 7.43
N GLU A 29 -4.75 -6.30 6.77
CA GLU A 29 -3.74 -5.36 7.29
C GLU A 29 -4.31 -4.50 8.42
N GLN A 30 -5.51 -3.95 8.23
CA GLN A 30 -6.27 -3.21 9.23
C GLN A 30 -6.52 -4.06 10.48
N TYR A 31 -6.79 -5.35 10.29
CA TYR A 31 -6.93 -6.30 11.38
C TYR A 31 -5.62 -6.48 12.18
N GLN A 32 -4.48 -6.70 11.53
CA GLN A 32 -3.19 -6.84 12.24
C GLN A 32 -2.81 -5.56 12.98
N ARG A 33 -3.13 -4.38 12.42
CA ARG A 33 -2.88 -3.09 13.04
C ARG A 33 -3.76 -2.87 14.27
N GLY A 34 -5.06 -3.09 14.15
CA GLY A 34 -5.98 -3.01 15.28
C GLY A 34 -5.60 -3.99 16.40
N ARG A 35 -5.12 -5.19 16.05
CA ARG A 35 -4.53 -6.12 17.03
C ARG A 35 -3.32 -5.55 17.74
N TRP A 36 -2.37 -4.97 17.00
CA TRP A 36 -1.17 -4.38 17.58
C TRP A 36 -1.52 -3.19 18.51
N GLN A 37 -2.41 -2.30 18.08
CA GLN A 37 -2.85 -1.15 18.87
C GLN A 37 -3.64 -1.59 20.11
N ALA A 38 -4.55 -2.56 19.99
CA ALA A 38 -5.30 -3.11 21.12
C ALA A 38 -4.38 -3.73 22.18
N ILE A 39 -3.24 -4.31 21.78
CA ILE A 39 -2.27 -4.91 22.71
C ILE A 39 -1.34 -3.86 23.33
N LYS A 40 -1.00 -2.79 22.60
CA LYS A 40 0.05 -1.85 22.99
C LYS A 40 -0.44 -0.53 23.59
N GLN A 41 -1.64 -0.08 23.22
CA GLN A 41 -2.13 1.26 23.54
C GLN A 41 -3.34 1.25 24.49
N GLN A 42 -3.92 0.09 24.80
CA GLN A 42 -5.05 -0.01 25.72
C GLN A 42 -4.61 -0.72 27.01
N ASP A 43 -4.84 -0.08 28.16
CA ASP A 43 -4.62 -0.68 29.48
C ASP A 43 -5.61 -1.81 29.79
N TYR A 44 -6.74 -1.85 29.07
CA TYR A 44 -7.80 -2.84 29.24
C TYR A 44 -8.17 -3.49 27.91
N PRO A 45 -8.56 -4.79 27.91
CA PRO A 45 -8.98 -5.47 26.70
C PRO A 45 -10.20 -4.79 26.08
N VAL A 46 -10.20 -4.69 24.75
CA VAL A 46 -11.28 -4.04 24.02
C VAL A 46 -12.57 -4.85 24.21
N GLU A 47 -13.54 -4.26 24.91
CA GLU A 47 -14.75 -4.99 25.34
C GLU A 47 -15.88 -5.03 24.30
N ARG A 48 -15.82 -4.18 23.27
CA ARG A 48 -16.83 -4.07 22.21
C ARG A 48 -16.17 -4.11 20.83
N ALA A 49 -16.75 -4.88 19.91
CA ALA A 49 -16.23 -5.00 18.55
C ALA A 49 -16.15 -3.65 17.83
N TYR A 50 -17.17 -2.79 17.98
CA TYR A 50 -17.09 -1.39 17.53
C TYR A 50 -15.79 -0.64 17.91
N LYS A 51 -15.36 -0.72 19.18
CA LYS A 51 -14.11 -0.05 19.63
C LYS A 51 -12.87 -0.68 18.98
N PHE A 52 -12.90 -1.99 18.74
CA PHE A 52 -11.81 -2.68 18.05
C PHE A 52 -11.78 -2.32 16.56
N ILE A 53 -12.95 -2.22 15.92
CA ILE A 53 -13.09 -1.75 14.54
C ILE A 53 -12.61 -0.31 14.43
N GLN A 54 -12.91 0.55 15.42
CA GLN A 54 -12.34 1.89 15.50
C GLN A 54 -10.81 1.87 15.60
N LEU A 55 -10.19 0.95 16.35
CA LEU A 55 -8.73 0.79 16.35
C LEU A 55 -8.19 0.28 15.01
N CYS A 56 -8.88 -0.68 14.38
CA CYS A 56 -8.53 -1.15 13.03
C CYS A 56 -8.58 -0.01 11.99
N LYS A 57 -9.48 0.96 12.18
CA LYS A 57 -9.68 2.13 11.31
C LYS A 57 -8.94 3.39 11.80
N GLN A 58 -8.50 3.44 13.06
CA GLN A 58 -7.67 4.51 13.61
C GLN A 58 -6.27 4.34 13.04
N GLY A 59 -6.07 5.03 11.94
CA GLY A 59 -4.98 4.73 11.02
C GLY A 59 -5.43 4.57 9.57
N GLU A 60 -6.62 5.00 9.17
CA GLU A 60 -6.68 5.96 8.04
C GLU A 60 -5.81 7.18 8.40
N VAL A 61 -4.51 6.94 8.58
CA VAL A 61 -3.48 7.93 8.37
C VAL A 61 -3.62 8.22 6.89
N ASP A 62 -3.68 9.50 6.54
CA ASP A 62 -3.61 9.97 5.16
C ASP A 62 -2.77 8.98 4.35
N THR A 63 -3.40 8.27 3.40
CA THR A 63 -2.71 7.29 2.55
C THR A 63 -1.51 7.95 1.86
N TYR A 64 -1.53 9.29 1.80
CA TYR A 64 -0.61 10.15 1.12
C TYR A 64 0.08 11.11 2.11
N PRO A 65 1.38 11.41 1.94
CA PRO A 65 2.02 12.47 2.70
C PRO A 65 1.28 13.81 2.53
N THR A 66 1.41 14.72 3.50
CA THR A 66 0.79 16.04 3.36
C THR A 66 1.32 16.75 2.12
N ALA A 67 0.53 17.65 1.50
CA ALA A 67 0.95 18.35 0.28
C ALA A 67 2.29 19.11 0.44
N THR A 68 2.57 19.61 1.64
CA THR A 68 3.84 20.26 1.98
C THR A 68 4.99 19.26 2.05
N GLU A 69 4.83 18.14 2.76
CA GLU A 69 5.86 17.09 2.84
C GLU A 69 6.13 16.44 1.47
N ALA A 70 5.07 16.23 0.69
CA ALA A 70 5.14 15.75 -0.68
C ALA A 70 5.90 16.73 -1.58
N PHE A 71 5.68 18.03 -1.43
CA PHE A 71 6.38 19.08 -2.17
C PHE A 71 7.85 19.13 -1.81
N ASP A 72 8.18 19.16 -0.52
CA ASP A 72 9.56 19.21 -0.03
C ASP A 72 10.36 17.98 -0.47
N ASN A 73 9.75 16.79 -0.34
CA ASN A 73 10.35 15.56 -0.87
C ASN A 73 10.52 15.64 -2.38
N ALA A 74 9.51 16.09 -3.14
CA ALA A 74 9.59 16.18 -4.58
C ALA A 74 10.66 17.15 -5.07
N CYS A 75 10.82 18.31 -4.43
CA CYS A 75 11.88 19.27 -4.71
C CYS A 75 13.27 18.67 -4.41
N SER A 76 13.43 18.06 -3.23
CA SER A 76 14.69 17.44 -2.84
C SER A 76 15.11 16.31 -3.79
N GLN A 77 14.19 15.41 -4.13
CA GLN A 77 14.50 14.25 -4.98
C GLN A 77 14.69 14.65 -6.45
N SER A 78 13.96 15.64 -6.95
CA SER A 78 14.12 16.15 -8.32
C SER A 78 15.45 16.86 -8.55
N GLY A 79 16.08 17.38 -7.49
CA GLY A 79 17.41 17.99 -7.54
C GLY A 79 18.56 16.98 -7.70
N LEU A 80 18.33 15.70 -7.37
CA LEU A 80 19.33 14.66 -7.44
C LEU A 80 19.52 14.15 -8.89
N ILE A 81 20.79 13.96 -9.26
CA ILE A 81 21.17 13.22 -10.46
C ILE A 81 21.23 11.75 -10.06
N GLU A 82 20.32 10.97 -10.61
CA GLU A 82 20.25 9.53 -10.32
C GLU A 82 21.40 8.81 -11.03
N ASP A 83 22.14 8.01 -10.28
CA ASP A 83 23.25 7.21 -10.80
C ASP A 83 23.26 5.83 -10.14
N LYS A 84 24.34 5.06 -10.33
CA LYS A 84 24.45 3.70 -9.78
C LYS A 84 24.44 3.67 -8.25
N TYR A 85 24.76 4.77 -7.58
CA TYR A 85 24.96 4.88 -6.14
C TYR A 85 23.92 5.77 -5.45
N VAL A 86 23.30 6.69 -6.19
CA VAL A 86 22.28 7.62 -5.72
C VAL A 86 20.95 7.24 -6.36
N LYS A 87 20.06 6.66 -5.55
CA LYS A 87 18.66 6.41 -5.92
C LYS A 87 17.76 7.43 -5.24
N ARG A 88 16.77 7.92 -5.97
CA ARG A 88 15.76 8.84 -5.41
C ARG A 88 14.88 8.10 -4.42
N GLN A 89 14.67 8.71 -3.27
CA GLN A 89 13.84 8.18 -2.18
C GLN A 89 12.54 8.99 -2.10
N TRP A 90 11.56 8.56 -2.88
CA TRP A 90 10.22 9.12 -2.88
C TRP A 90 9.46 8.64 -1.66
N LEU A 91 8.75 9.55 -0.97
CA LEU A 91 7.91 9.19 0.18
C LEU A 91 6.72 8.32 -0.22
N HIS A 92 6.19 8.52 -1.43
CA HIS A 92 5.10 7.71 -1.98
C HIS A 92 5.09 7.81 -3.52
N ASP A 93 4.59 6.77 -4.19
CA ASP A 93 4.35 6.73 -5.64
C ASP A 93 3.56 7.95 -6.16
N VAL A 94 2.58 8.47 -5.42
CA VAL A 94 1.83 9.68 -5.82
C VAL A 94 2.73 10.92 -5.85
N VAL A 95 3.76 10.99 -5.01
CA VAL A 95 4.75 12.09 -5.01
C VAL A 95 5.62 12.00 -6.27
N GLN A 96 6.09 10.80 -6.60
CA GLN A 96 6.85 10.56 -7.82
C GLN A 96 6.04 10.90 -9.08
N LEU A 97 4.79 10.45 -9.14
CA LEU A 97 3.88 10.72 -10.26
C LEU A 97 3.55 12.20 -10.40
N THR A 98 3.30 12.87 -9.28
CA THR A 98 3.13 14.32 -9.25
C THR A 98 4.38 15.02 -9.76
N ALA A 99 5.58 14.59 -9.34
CA ALA A 99 6.84 15.15 -9.82
C ALA A 99 7.05 14.94 -11.33
N HIS A 100 6.65 13.79 -11.87
CA HIS A 100 6.66 13.55 -13.32
C HIS A 100 5.68 14.45 -14.08
N ARG A 101 4.46 14.66 -13.57
CA ARG A 101 3.44 15.51 -14.21
C ARG A 101 3.80 17.00 -14.17
N VAL A 102 4.34 17.46 -13.05
CA VAL A 102 4.79 18.84 -12.88
C VAL A 102 6.09 19.10 -13.66
N GLY A 103 6.96 18.10 -13.73
CA GLY A 103 8.27 18.17 -14.35
C GLY A 103 9.38 18.39 -13.31
N MET A 104 10.27 17.39 -13.18
CA MET A 104 11.38 17.40 -12.22
C MET A 104 12.34 18.59 -12.41
N GLY A 105 12.53 19.05 -13.65
CA GLY A 105 13.36 20.23 -13.93
C GLY A 105 12.79 21.52 -13.30
N ARG A 106 11.47 21.66 -13.24
CA ARG A 106 10.80 22.81 -12.59
C ARG A 106 10.87 22.68 -11.08
N LEU A 107 10.70 21.47 -10.55
CA LEU A 107 10.76 21.19 -9.11
C LEU A 107 12.14 21.38 -8.51
N LYS A 108 13.21 21.12 -9.29
CA LYS A 108 14.60 21.37 -8.87
C LYS A 108 14.86 22.82 -8.48
N THR A 109 14.16 23.77 -9.11
CA THR A 109 14.33 25.22 -8.86
C THR A 109 13.09 25.84 -8.23
N ALA A 110 12.13 25.03 -7.77
CA ALA A 110 10.87 25.52 -7.21
C ALA A 110 11.08 26.10 -5.81
N ASP A 111 10.34 27.16 -5.50
CA ASP A 111 10.25 27.77 -4.17
C ASP A 111 8.83 27.60 -3.60
N ASN A 112 8.61 28.04 -2.37
CA ASN A 112 7.32 27.91 -1.67
C ASN A 112 6.15 28.58 -2.42
N LYS A 113 6.40 29.50 -3.36
CA LYS A 113 5.33 30.10 -4.19
C LYS A 113 4.73 29.09 -5.16
N PHE A 114 5.50 28.06 -5.52
CA PHE A 114 5.08 26.99 -6.41
C PHE A 114 4.24 25.90 -5.71
N LEU A 115 4.27 25.86 -4.37
CA LEU A 115 3.52 24.89 -3.56
C LEU A 115 2.02 24.89 -3.88
N GLY A 116 1.43 26.06 -4.13
CA GLY A 116 -0.01 26.16 -4.46
C GLY A 116 -0.36 25.49 -5.79
N TYR A 117 0.52 25.53 -6.78
CA TYR A 117 0.32 24.80 -8.04
C TYR A 117 0.58 23.29 -7.84
N PHE A 118 1.66 22.95 -7.14
CA PHE A 118 2.00 21.56 -6.83
C PHE A 118 0.86 20.85 -6.09
N SER A 119 0.29 21.48 -5.06
CA SER A 119 -0.77 20.90 -4.23
C SER A 119 -2.00 20.53 -5.06
N LYS A 120 -2.38 21.37 -6.04
CA LYS A 120 -3.51 21.05 -6.95
C LYS A 120 -3.25 19.82 -7.80
N VAL A 121 -2.05 19.69 -8.35
CA VAL A 121 -1.67 18.51 -9.14
C VAL A 121 -1.56 17.28 -8.24
N TYR A 122 -1.06 17.46 -7.02
CA TYR A 122 -0.92 16.41 -6.02
C TYR A 122 -2.28 15.84 -5.60
N GLU A 123 -3.26 16.68 -5.27
CA GLU A 123 -4.63 16.27 -4.92
C GLU A 123 -5.30 15.51 -6.09
N GLN A 124 -5.09 15.97 -7.32
CA GLN A 124 -5.59 15.28 -8.51
C GLN A 124 -4.96 13.88 -8.65
N VAL A 125 -3.65 13.76 -8.47
CA VAL A 125 -2.94 12.47 -8.53
C VAL A 125 -3.40 11.55 -7.40
N CYS A 126 -3.61 12.06 -6.18
CA CYS A 126 -4.14 11.29 -5.07
C CYS A 126 -5.55 10.74 -5.41
N SER A 127 -6.42 11.56 -5.97
CA SER A 127 -7.77 11.15 -6.38
C SER A 127 -7.75 10.08 -7.48
N GLU A 128 -6.86 10.22 -8.46
CA GLU A 128 -6.69 9.23 -9.54
C GLU A 128 -6.07 7.91 -9.03
N HIS A 129 -5.22 7.98 -8.01
CA HIS A 129 -4.65 6.82 -7.32
C HIS A 129 -5.73 6.04 -6.57
N GLU A 130 -6.57 6.73 -5.81
CA GLU A 130 -7.71 6.12 -5.11
C GLU A 130 -8.69 5.47 -6.08
N ALA A 131 -8.91 6.09 -7.24
CA ALA A 131 -9.76 5.54 -8.30
C ALA A 131 -9.12 4.37 -9.07
N GLY A 132 -7.84 4.04 -8.81
CA GLY A 132 -7.11 2.97 -9.52
C GLY A 132 -6.83 3.29 -11.00
N THR A 133 -6.87 4.57 -11.37
CA THR A 133 -6.75 5.03 -12.77
C THR A 133 -5.34 5.47 -13.16
N LEU A 134 -4.41 5.52 -12.19
CA LEU A 134 -3.03 5.89 -12.45
C LEU A 134 -2.29 4.83 -13.27
N SER A 135 -2.08 5.11 -14.55
CA SER A 135 -1.15 4.37 -15.39
C SER A 135 0.24 5.00 -15.30
N LEU A 136 1.14 4.40 -14.53
CA LEU A 136 2.56 4.80 -14.40
C LEU A 136 3.37 4.64 -15.71
N VAL A 137 2.84 3.90 -16.68
CA VAL A 137 3.52 3.57 -17.94
C VAL A 137 2.73 4.18 -19.09
N PRO A 138 3.34 5.05 -19.92
CA PRO A 138 2.75 5.47 -21.18
C PRO A 138 2.30 4.24 -21.96
N VAL A 139 1.09 4.24 -22.52
CA VAL A 139 0.50 3.08 -23.21
C VAL A 139 1.46 2.46 -24.24
N GLU A 140 2.28 3.30 -24.88
CA GLU A 140 3.33 2.94 -25.84
C GLU A 140 4.45 2.05 -25.27
N ARG A 141 4.66 2.05 -23.95
CA ARG A 141 5.68 1.26 -23.23
C ARG A 141 5.07 0.15 -22.38
N GLN A 142 3.75 -0.01 -22.40
CA GLN A 142 3.11 -1.16 -21.78
C GLN A 142 3.48 -2.40 -22.61
N ILE A 143 4.23 -3.32 -22.01
CA ILE A 143 4.44 -4.64 -22.60
C ILE A 143 3.07 -5.29 -22.58
N ALA A 144 2.46 -5.49 -23.74
CA ALA A 144 1.25 -6.28 -23.85
C ALA A 144 1.59 -7.69 -23.34
N HIS A 145 1.21 -7.99 -22.09
CA HIS A 145 1.31 -9.33 -21.54
C HIS A 145 0.26 -10.20 -22.23
N SER A 146 0.60 -10.63 -23.44
CA SER A 146 -0.12 -11.64 -24.16
C SER A 146 0.24 -12.98 -23.52
N HIS A 147 -0.58 -13.44 -22.57
CA HIS A 147 -0.49 -14.80 -22.08
C HIS A 147 -0.86 -15.73 -23.23
N HIS A 148 0.15 -16.25 -23.93
CA HIS A 148 -0.02 -17.39 -24.81
C HIS A 148 0.21 -18.64 -23.96
N PRO A 149 -0.84 -19.47 -23.73
CA PRO A 149 -0.64 -20.74 -23.05
C PRO A 149 0.41 -21.55 -23.80
N VAL A 150 1.34 -22.14 -23.06
CA VAL A 150 2.40 -22.98 -23.62
C VAL A 150 1.74 -24.08 -24.44
N GLN A 151 1.99 -24.08 -25.75
CA GLN A 151 1.45 -25.09 -26.64
C GLN A 151 2.16 -26.41 -26.37
N ALA A 152 1.38 -27.48 -26.23
CA ALA A 152 1.92 -28.84 -26.06
C ALA A 152 2.84 -29.19 -27.24
N GLY A 153 4.07 -29.60 -26.94
CA GLY A 153 5.10 -29.93 -27.93
C GLY A 153 5.95 -28.76 -28.45
N SER A 154 5.69 -27.53 -28.00
CA SER A 154 6.57 -26.38 -28.27
C SER A 154 7.95 -26.56 -27.61
N GLU A 155 8.97 -25.84 -28.09
CA GLU A 155 10.29 -25.86 -27.45
C GLU A 155 10.24 -25.43 -25.98
N ALA A 156 9.35 -24.49 -25.65
CA ALA A 156 9.10 -24.08 -24.27
C ALA A 156 8.56 -25.24 -23.40
N ASP A 157 7.63 -26.04 -23.93
CA ASP A 157 7.09 -27.24 -23.25
C ASP A 157 8.18 -28.31 -23.04
N LYS A 158 9.06 -28.50 -24.02
CA LYS A 158 10.20 -29.43 -23.90
C LYS A 158 11.18 -28.98 -22.83
N ASN A 159 11.56 -27.70 -22.82
CA ASN A 159 12.47 -27.14 -21.83
C ASN A 159 11.89 -27.22 -20.41
N ILE A 160 10.59 -26.96 -20.25
CA ILE A 160 9.89 -27.11 -18.95
C ILE A 160 9.93 -28.56 -18.50
N ASN A 161 9.64 -29.51 -19.38
CA ASN A 161 9.66 -30.93 -19.04
C ASN A 161 11.08 -31.44 -18.71
N GLU A 162 12.11 -30.98 -19.41
CA GLU A 162 13.50 -31.30 -19.09
C GLU A 162 13.93 -30.74 -17.73
N GLN A 163 13.58 -29.48 -17.42
CA GLN A 163 13.85 -28.88 -16.11
C GLN A 163 13.12 -29.62 -14.98
N LEU A 164 11.85 -29.99 -15.18
CA LEU A 164 11.10 -30.79 -14.22
C LEU A 164 11.71 -32.18 -14.02
N ALA A 165 12.23 -32.80 -15.09
CA ALA A 165 12.94 -34.08 -14.99
C ALA A 165 14.27 -33.97 -14.23
N GLN A 166 15.01 -32.87 -14.40
CA GLN A 166 16.23 -32.61 -13.64
C GLN A 166 15.93 -32.41 -12.15
N LEU A 167 14.90 -31.62 -11.82
CA LEU A 167 14.49 -31.39 -10.43
C LEU A 167 14.05 -32.70 -9.73
N ARG A 168 13.32 -33.56 -10.43
CA ARG A 168 12.92 -34.88 -9.92
C ARG A 168 14.10 -35.82 -9.65
N LYS A 169 15.18 -35.69 -10.40
CA LYS A 169 16.42 -36.45 -10.19
C LYS A 169 17.26 -35.93 -9.02
N ILE A 170 17.12 -34.65 -8.67
CA ILE A 170 17.80 -34.03 -7.52
C ILE A 170 17.02 -34.31 -6.22
N SER A 171 15.71 -34.52 -6.30
CA SER A 171 14.84 -34.82 -5.16
C SER A 171 14.71 -36.31 -4.82
N ALA A 172 15.43 -37.20 -5.50
CA ALA A 172 15.45 -38.64 -5.29
C ALA A 172 16.85 -39.07 -4.81
#